data_AF-A0A7S4NKV2-F1
#
_entry.id   AF-A0A7S4NKV2-F1
#
_cell.length_a   1.000
_cell.length_b   1.000
_cell.length_c   1.000
_cell.angle_alpha   90.00
_cell.angle_beta   90.00
_cell.angle_gamma   90.00
#
_symmetry.space_group_name_H-M   'P 1'
#
loop_
_entity.id
_entity.type
_entity.pdbx_description
1 polymer ?
#
loop_
_entity_poly.entity_id
_entity_poly.type
_entity_poly.pdbx_seq_one_letter_code
_entity_poly.pdbx_strand_id
1 'polypeptide(L)'
;MSRIDSTFVSLLQLVWAVVSGCQTIFMISRAPKVPWESVYLPFVESITYALASTGNGTLQMRDGRFFPWSRMASWLCTCPIMLGQISNMALVKYKSIPLNPIAQAASIIRVVMGITATISPAEYMKWLFFFFGATCLVFEYSVVFTIFQVGLYGFESVGTPLAQKVVVRIKMLRLIFFIAWTMFPIVWLISPTGVCVIHENVSAILYLLADGLCKNTYGVILWSTAWGVLEGKWDPACLPGQEKPEADDPFGLNHEKNAPPNDEVNIRMFGRVIGSVRKSKRRQKWELAPAHLEDRIRLSDEESDDSRPKRKKKGDARDYRRKHRGGADDDDHHSSESESEKKNKGKKKKSGKGKKKDDSGSEDDLEVGNGKAKNGDKQEFNDINKILRAMKRNAGTLSEKSHSDDSEGKRESADHSMC
;
A
#
# COMPACT_ATOMS: atom_id res chain seq x y z
N MET A 1 1.48 -18.33 35.01
CA MET A 1 1.28 -17.68 33.70
C MET A 1 2.67 -17.28 33.22
N SER A 2 3.27 -18.10 32.37
CA SER A 2 4.71 -18.08 32.08
C SER A 2 5.08 -16.82 31.32
N ARG A 3 6.18 -16.18 31.73
CA ARG A 3 6.92 -15.27 30.86
C ARG A 3 7.29 -16.06 29.60
N ILE A 4 7.74 -15.38 28.55
CA ILE A 4 8.45 -16.07 27.45
C ILE A 4 9.75 -16.64 28.08
N ASP A 5 9.64 -17.79 28.73
CA ASP A 5 10.71 -18.42 29.50
C ASP A 5 11.53 -19.38 28.63
N SER A 6 11.17 -19.49 27.34
CA SER A 6 11.92 -20.27 26.38
C SER A 6 13.09 -19.45 25.87
N THR A 7 14.28 -19.72 26.39
CA THR A 7 15.57 -19.23 25.88
C THR A 7 15.66 -19.34 24.36
N PHE A 8 15.02 -20.36 23.77
CA PHE A 8 14.93 -20.55 22.33
C PHE A 8 14.15 -19.45 21.60
N VAL A 9 12.99 -19.03 22.12
CA VAL A 9 12.18 -17.97 21.49
C VAL A 9 12.91 -16.63 21.55
N SER A 10 13.51 -16.30 22.69
CA SER A 10 14.32 -15.09 22.84
C SER A 10 15.53 -15.09 21.89
N LEU A 11 16.20 -16.24 21.73
CA LEU A 11 17.29 -16.39 20.77
C LEU A 11 16.79 -16.19 19.33
N LEU A 12 15.65 -16.77 18.95
CA LEU A 12 15.07 -16.61 17.62
C LEU A 12 14.72 -15.14 17.33
N GLN A 13 14.14 -14.45 18.30
CA GLN A 13 13.85 -13.01 18.21
C GLN A 13 15.13 -12.18 18.06
N LEU A 14 16.18 -12.51 18.81
CA LEU A 14 17.48 -11.84 18.68
C LEU A 14 18.10 -12.07 17.29
N VAL A 15 18.10 -13.31 16.80
CA VAL A 15 18.57 -13.64 15.44
C VAL A 15 17.81 -12.82 14.41
N TRP A 16 16.48 -12.73 14.56
CA TRP A 16 15.64 -11.97 13.66
C TRP A 16 15.92 -10.46 13.69
N ALA A 17 16.16 -9.91 14.88
CA ALA A 17 16.56 -8.52 15.04
C ALA A 17 17.89 -8.21 14.32
N VAL A 18 18.85 -9.14 14.39
CA VAL A 18 20.15 -9.04 13.69
C VAL A 18 19.96 -9.15 12.18
N VAL A 19 19.16 -10.10 11.68
CA VAL A 19 18.87 -10.25 10.24
C VAL A 19 18.25 -8.97 9.68
N SER A 20 17.26 -8.39 10.38
CA SER A 20 16.60 -7.14 9.97
C SER A 20 17.58 -5.94 10.05
N GLY A 21 18.47 -5.92 11.04
CA GLY A 21 19.55 -4.94 11.16
C GLY A 21 20.53 -5.01 9.99
N CYS A 22 20.96 -6.22 9.60
CA CYS A 22 21.79 -6.45 8.42
C CYS A 22 21.09 -6.01 7.14
N GLN A 23 19.79 -6.32 6.98
CA GLN A 23 19.00 -5.84 5.83
C GLN A 23 18.94 -4.31 5.79
N THR A 24 18.81 -3.64 6.94
CA THR A 24 18.83 -2.17 7.02
C THR A 24 20.16 -1.61 6.51
N ILE A 25 21.28 -2.14 6.99
CA ILE A 25 22.64 -1.73 6.55
C ILE A 25 22.83 -1.99 5.06
N PHE A 26 22.37 -3.15 4.57
CA PHE A 26 22.39 -3.48 3.15
C PHE A 26 21.63 -2.43 2.33
N MET A 27 20.42 -2.05 2.73
CA MET A 27 19.61 -1.06 2.00
C MET A 27 20.25 0.33 2.02
N ILE A 28 20.86 0.74 3.15
CA ILE A 28 21.63 1.99 3.22
C ILE A 28 22.80 2.00 2.23
N SER A 29 23.50 0.87 2.07
CA SER A 29 24.61 0.76 1.11
C SER A 29 24.20 0.92 -0.36
N ARG A 30 22.89 0.89 -0.67
CA ARG A 30 22.34 1.06 -2.03
C ARG A 30 22.00 2.51 -2.37
N ALA A 31 22.33 3.48 -1.51
CA ALA A 31 22.15 4.90 -1.83
C ALA A 31 22.87 5.28 -3.15
N PRO A 32 22.25 6.05 -4.06
CA PRO A 32 20.93 6.72 -3.92
C PRO A 32 19.73 5.89 -4.42
N LYS A 33 19.94 4.66 -4.94
CA LYS A 33 18.91 3.82 -5.56
C LYS A 33 18.18 2.93 -4.55
N VAL A 34 17.61 3.56 -3.53
CA VAL A 34 16.86 2.87 -2.48
C VAL A 34 15.68 3.73 -2.01
N PRO A 35 14.46 3.17 -1.91
CA PRO A 35 13.34 3.88 -1.34
C PRO A 35 13.50 3.90 0.19
N TRP A 36 13.14 5.01 0.84
CA TRP A 36 13.36 5.19 2.28
C TRP A 36 12.60 4.13 3.11
N GLU A 37 11.46 3.65 2.61
CA GLU A 37 10.66 2.60 3.23
C GLU A 37 11.44 1.28 3.36
N SER A 38 12.28 0.95 2.37
CA SER A 38 13.13 -0.26 2.41
C SER A 38 14.21 -0.20 3.50
N VAL A 39 14.56 1.00 3.97
CA VAL A 39 15.46 1.18 5.13
C VAL A 39 14.65 1.20 6.43
N TYR A 40 13.51 1.91 6.44
CA TYR A 40 12.70 2.11 7.63
C TYR A 40 12.04 0.83 8.17
N LEU A 41 11.44 0.02 7.30
CA LEU A 41 10.70 -1.19 7.72
C LEU A 41 11.57 -2.21 8.48
N PRO A 42 12.73 -2.67 7.93
CA PRO A 42 13.60 -3.59 8.66
C PRO A 42 14.25 -2.96 9.89
N PHE A 43 14.41 -1.63 9.93
CA PHE A 43 14.91 -0.93 11.11
C PHE A 43 13.93 -1.00 12.29
N VAL A 44 12.65 -0.70 12.05
CA VAL A 44 11.59 -0.84 13.06
C VAL A 44 11.47 -2.28 13.55
N GLU A 45 11.60 -3.24 12.64
CA GLU A 45 11.58 -4.66 12.96
C GLU A 45 12.77 -5.06 13.84
N SER A 46 13.98 -4.59 13.52
CA SER A 46 15.18 -4.81 14.33
C SER A 46 14.97 -4.33 15.78
N ILE A 47 14.40 -3.14 15.97
CA ILE A 47 14.09 -2.61 17.31
C ILE A 47 13.02 -3.46 18.01
N THR A 48 11.93 -3.79 17.31
CA THR A 48 10.79 -4.51 17.88
C THR A 48 11.22 -5.89 18.40
N TYR A 49 12.00 -6.62 17.62
CA TYR A 49 12.47 -7.95 18.00
C TYR A 49 13.64 -7.91 18.99
N ALA A 50 14.47 -6.86 18.98
CA ALA A 50 15.45 -6.63 20.04
C ALA A 50 14.74 -6.43 21.40
N LEU A 51 13.69 -5.59 21.46
CA LEU A 51 12.89 -5.41 22.66
C LEU A 51 12.25 -6.74 23.11
N ALA A 52 11.64 -7.48 22.18
CA ALA A 52 11.04 -8.78 22.48
C ALA A 52 12.06 -9.78 23.06
N SER A 53 13.28 -9.83 22.49
CA SER A 53 14.33 -10.75 22.94
C SER A 53 14.76 -10.52 24.40
N THR A 54 14.68 -9.27 24.86
CA THR A 54 14.99 -8.88 26.25
C THR A 54 13.81 -9.09 27.21
N GLY A 55 12.66 -9.58 26.71
CA GLY A 55 11.42 -9.68 27.47
C GLY A 55 10.68 -8.34 27.67
N ASN A 56 11.19 -7.26 27.07
CA ASN A 56 10.54 -5.95 27.09
C ASN A 56 9.45 -5.85 26.01
N GLY A 57 8.61 -4.81 26.10
CA GLY A 57 7.57 -4.55 25.11
C GLY A 57 6.25 -5.30 25.36
N THR A 58 6.08 -5.89 26.54
CA THR A 58 4.79 -6.37 27.04
C THR A 58 4.32 -5.48 28.18
N LEU A 59 3.01 -5.21 28.25
CA LEU A 59 2.39 -4.48 29.35
C LEU A 59 1.50 -5.44 30.14
N GLN A 60 1.61 -5.42 31.47
CA GLN A 60 0.70 -6.17 32.33
C GLN A 60 -0.56 -5.35 32.58
N MET A 61 -1.71 -5.93 32.26
CA MET A 61 -3.01 -5.32 32.44
C MET A 61 -3.51 -5.56 33.88
N ARG A 62 -4.50 -4.77 34.33
CA ARG A 62 -5.08 -4.88 35.69
C ARG A 62 -5.68 -6.25 35.99
N ASP A 63 -6.17 -6.94 34.96
CA ASP A 63 -6.73 -8.29 35.04
C ASP A 63 -5.67 -9.41 34.99
N GLY A 64 -4.39 -9.05 34.96
CA GLY A 64 -3.27 -9.99 34.92
C GLY A 64 -2.89 -10.47 33.52
N ARG A 65 -3.62 -10.07 32.46
CA ARG A 65 -3.25 -10.41 31.08
C ARG A 65 -2.02 -9.65 30.62
N PHE A 66 -1.25 -10.24 29.71
CA PHE A 66 -0.13 -9.60 29.06
C PHE A 66 -0.54 -9.07 27.69
N PHE A 67 -0.29 -7.79 27.45
CA PHE A 67 -0.57 -7.11 26.20
C PHE A 67 0.76 -6.89 25.43
N PRO A 68 0.92 -7.47 24.22
CA PRO A 68 2.15 -7.36 23.43
C PRO A 68 2.27 -5.98 22.75
N TRP A 69 2.51 -4.95 23.55
CA TRP A 69 2.52 -3.55 23.14
C TRP A 69 3.52 -3.22 22.03
N SER A 70 4.78 -3.67 22.14
CA SER A 70 5.81 -3.34 21.14
C SER A 70 5.44 -3.81 19.74
N ARG A 71 4.85 -5.01 19.63
CA ARG A 71 4.37 -5.61 18.38
C ARG A 71 3.20 -4.80 17.79
N MET A 72 2.22 -4.45 18.61
CA MET A 72 1.05 -3.69 18.16
C MET A 72 1.43 -2.26 17.75
N ALA A 73 2.35 -1.62 18.50
CA ALA A 73 2.88 -0.31 18.17
C ALA A 73 3.70 -0.34 16.88
N SER A 74 4.50 -1.38 16.64
CA SER A 74 5.25 -1.51 15.39
C SER A 74 4.33 -1.66 14.18
N TRP A 75 3.17 -2.31 14.32
CA TRP A 75 2.15 -2.38 13.25
C TRP A 75 1.53 -1.02 12.94
N LEU A 76 1.28 -0.16 13.94
CA LEU A 76 0.86 1.22 13.70
C LEU A 76 1.89 2.01 12.89
N CYS A 77 3.18 1.78 13.16
CA CYS A 77 4.27 2.44 12.45
C CYS A 77 4.52 1.89 11.05
N THR A 78 4.27 0.60 10.80
CA THR A 78 4.71 -0.07 9.57
C THR A 78 3.60 -0.35 8.57
N CYS A 79 2.39 -0.74 9.01
CA CYS A 79 1.32 -1.15 8.09
C CYS A 79 0.89 -0.04 7.11
N PRO A 80 0.68 1.23 7.53
CA PRO A 80 0.35 2.30 6.59
C PRO A 80 1.45 2.55 5.55
N ILE A 81 2.72 2.45 5.97
CA ILE A 81 3.88 2.64 5.09
C ILE A 81 3.98 1.53 4.04
N MET A 82 3.76 0.28 4.44
CA MET A 82 3.72 -0.86 3.51
C MET A 82 2.60 -0.72 2.48
N LEU A 83 1.41 -0.27 2.90
CA LEU A 83 0.33 0.05 1.97
C LEU A 83 0.67 1.24 1.07
N GLY A 84 1.47 2.20 1.54
CA GLY A 84 2.05 3.26 0.74
C GLY A 84 2.93 2.73 -0.38
N GLN A 85 3.82 1.76 -0.09
CA GLN A 85 4.66 1.12 -1.10
C GLN A 85 3.83 0.43 -2.20
N ILE A 86 2.73 -0.24 -1.81
CA ILE A 86 1.79 -0.85 -2.76
C ILE A 86 1.07 0.22 -3.57
N SER A 87 0.62 1.29 -2.91
CA SER A 87 -0.07 2.43 -3.53
C SER A 87 0.76 3.11 -4.63
N ASN A 88 2.08 3.01 -4.57
CA ASN A 88 2.99 3.55 -5.58
C ASN A 88 3.00 2.74 -6.90
N MET A 89 2.42 1.54 -6.93
CA MET A 89 2.34 0.74 -8.17
C MET A 89 1.26 1.27 -9.12
N ALA A 90 0.08 1.61 -8.60
CA ALA A 90 -1.05 2.09 -9.39
C ALA A 90 -2.04 2.88 -8.54
N LEU A 91 -2.69 3.87 -9.16
CA LEU A 91 -3.75 4.65 -8.54
C LEU A 91 -5.12 4.01 -8.80
N VAL A 92 -5.82 3.62 -7.73
CA VAL A 92 -7.18 3.08 -7.81
C VAL A 92 -8.18 4.12 -7.36
N LYS A 93 -9.27 4.25 -8.13
CA LYS A 93 -10.37 5.17 -7.84
C LYS A 93 -11.69 4.43 -7.83
N TYR A 94 -12.58 4.83 -6.93
CA TYR A 94 -14.00 4.47 -7.00
C TYR A 94 -14.78 5.73 -7.33
N LYS A 95 -15.44 5.72 -8.49
CA LYS A 95 -16.00 6.94 -9.11
C LYS A 95 -14.88 7.98 -9.27
N SER A 96 -14.96 9.11 -8.56
CA SER A 96 -13.95 10.18 -8.57
C SER A 96 -13.00 10.17 -7.37
N ILE A 97 -13.18 9.25 -6.42
CA ILE A 97 -12.47 9.26 -5.12
C ILE A 97 -11.26 8.31 -5.17
N PRO A 98 -10.04 8.79 -4.85
CA PRO A 98 -8.85 7.93 -4.77
C PRO A 98 -8.91 7.06 -3.51
N LEU A 99 -8.85 5.73 -3.68
CA LEU A 99 -8.95 4.79 -2.58
C LEU A 99 -7.62 4.53 -1.86
N ASN A 100 -6.48 4.75 -2.52
CA ASN A 100 -5.14 4.51 -1.97
C ASN A 100 -4.90 5.17 -0.59
N PRO A 101 -5.12 6.49 -0.39
CA PRO A 101 -4.92 7.11 0.93
C PRO A 101 -5.94 6.63 1.96
N ILE A 102 -7.16 6.26 1.54
CA ILE A 102 -8.20 5.74 2.43
C ILE A 102 -7.79 4.36 2.94
N ALA A 103 -7.17 3.51 2.12
CA ALA A 103 -6.65 2.21 2.55
C ALA A 103 -5.53 2.35 3.59
N GLN A 104 -4.63 3.33 3.43
CA GLN A 104 -3.60 3.62 4.44
C GLN A 104 -4.20 4.08 5.77
N ALA A 105 -5.20 4.96 5.73
CA ALA A 105 -5.93 5.41 6.92
C ALA A 105 -6.72 4.26 7.58
N ALA A 106 -7.36 3.40 6.78
CA ALA A 106 -8.07 2.22 7.26
C ALA A 106 -7.13 1.27 8.02
N SER A 107 -5.86 1.14 7.62
CA SER A 107 -4.89 0.34 8.36
C SER A 107 -4.60 0.87 9.75
N ILE A 108 -4.64 2.19 9.97
CA ILE A 108 -4.47 2.76 11.32
C ILE A 108 -5.68 2.37 12.16
N ILE A 109 -6.89 2.54 11.63
CA ILE A 109 -8.15 2.18 12.30
C ILE A 109 -8.15 0.68 12.64
N ARG A 110 -7.78 -0.18 11.68
CA ARG A 110 -7.68 -1.62 11.87
C ARG A 110 -6.80 -2.00 13.06
N VAL A 111 -5.59 -1.43 13.13
CA VAL A 111 -4.66 -1.76 14.22
C VAL A 111 -5.15 -1.19 15.55
N VAL A 112 -5.71 0.02 15.57
CA VAL A 112 -6.32 0.59 16.79
C VAL A 112 -7.47 -0.30 17.28
N MET A 113 -8.36 -0.76 16.39
CA MET A 113 -9.45 -1.67 16.76
C MET A 113 -8.91 -3.02 17.26
N GLY A 114 -7.85 -3.56 16.68
CA GLY A 114 -7.19 -4.78 17.16
C GLY A 114 -6.56 -4.61 18.55
N ILE A 115 -5.93 -3.46 18.82
CA ILE A 115 -5.44 -3.08 20.15
C ILE A 115 -6.61 -3.01 21.13
N THR A 116 -7.67 -2.27 20.79
CA THR A 116 -8.86 -2.11 21.63
C THR A 116 -9.54 -3.45 21.92
N ALA A 117 -9.63 -4.35 20.93
CA ALA A 117 -10.14 -5.71 21.11
C ALA A 117 -9.31 -6.50 22.13
N THR A 118 -7.98 -6.40 22.03
CA THR A 118 -7.04 -7.12 22.91
C THR A 118 -7.16 -6.67 24.36
N ILE A 119 -7.30 -5.35 24.59
CA ILE A 119 -7.37 -4.77 25.93
C ILE A 119 -8.77 -4.81 26.56
N SER A 120 -9.81 -5.09 25.76
CA SER A 120 -11.18 -5.08 26.25
C SER A 120 -11.40 -6.14 27.34
N PRO A 121 -12.01 -5.80 28.50
CA PRO A 121 -12.30 -6.76 29.55
C PRO A 121 -13.55 -7.60 29.25
N ALA A 122 -14.52 -7.02 28.53
CA ALA A 122 -15.76 -7.69 28.17
C ALA A 122 -15.60 -8.47 26.86
N GLU A 123 -15.99 -9.75 26.86
CA GLU A 123 -15.86 -10.63 25.69
C GLU A 123 -16.64 -10.14 24.48
N TYR A 124 -17.88 -9.66 24.66
CA TYR A 124 -18.67 -9.14 23.56
C TYR A 124 -18.01 -7.91 22.89
N MET A 125 -17.34 -7.05 23.67
CA MET A 125 -16.61 -5.90 23.14
C MET A 125 -15.37 -6.33 22.36
N LYS A 126 -14.66 -7.37 22.81
CA LYS A 126 -13.52 -7.96 22.08
C LYS A 126 -13.94 -8.34 20.65
N TRP A 127 -15.05 -9.08 20.53
CA TRP A 127 -15.56 -9.54 19.23
C TRP A 127 -16.09 -8.39 18.37
N LEU A 128 -16.73 -7.40 18.98
CA LEU A 128 -17.20 -6.20 18.29
C LEU A 128 -16.04 -5.41 17.66
N PHE A 129 -14.98 -5.13 18.43
CA PHE A 129 -13.80 -4.43 17.93
C PHE A 129 -13.03 -5.26 16.90
N PHE A 130 -12.93 -6.58 17.10
CA PHE A 130 -12.36 -7.48 16.09
C PHE A 130 -13.13 -7.41 14.78
N PHE A 131 -14.47 -7.43 14.82
CA PHE A 131 -15.32 -7.32 13.62
C PHE A 131 -15.10 -6.01 12.87
N PHE A 132 -15.00 -4.88 13.59
CA PHE A 132 -14.67 -3.59 12.96
C PHE A 132 -13.28 -3.59 12.32
N GLY A 133 -12.27 -4.14 13.01
CA GLY A 133 -10.92 -4.30 12.47
C GLY A 133 -10.90 -5.19 11.22
N ALA A 134 -11.63 -6.31 11.25
CA ALA A 134 -11.76 -7.23 10.12
C ALA A 134 -12.44 -6.55 8.92
N THR A 135 -13.44 -5.69 9.15
CA THR A 135 -14.09 -4.92 8.08
C THR A 135 -13.10 -3.96 7.40
N CYS A 136 -12.26 -3.26 8.17
CA CYS A 136 -11.18 -2.44 7.63
C CYS A 136 -10.17 -3.28 6.82
N LEU A 137 -9.81 -4.47 7.31
CA LEU A 137 -8.91 -5.38 6.59
C LEU A 137 -9.49 -5.85 5.25
N VAL A 138 -10.78 -6.20 5.20
CA VAL A 138 -11.46 -6.59 3.95
C VAL A 138 -11.45 -5.43 2.94
N PHE A 139 -11.71 -4.21 3.42
CA PHE A 139 -11.58 -3.02 2.58
C PHE A 139 -10.15 -2.85 2.04
N GLU A 140 -9.12 -2.93 2.90
CA GLU A 140 -7.71 -2.89 2.49
C GLU A 140 -7.39 -3.94 1.43
N TYR A 141 -7.84 -5.18 1.61
CA TYR A 141 -7.64 -6.27 0.67
C TYR A 141 -8.28 -5.99 -0.68
N SER A 142 -9.51 -5.45 -0.71
CA SER A 142 -10.18 -5.10 -1.96
C SER A 142 -9.40 -4.05 -2.76
N VAL A 143 -8.87 -3.02 -2.09
CA VAL A 143 -8.09 -1.96 -2.73
C VAL A 143 -6.75 -2.49 -3.21
N VAL A 144 -6.02 -3.21 -2.35
CA VAL A 144 -4.71 -3.78 -2.67
C VAL A 144 -4.80 -4.79 -3.80
N PHE A 145 -5.82 -5.66 -3.79
CA PHE A 145 -6.06 -6.59 -4.88
C PHE A 145 -6.25 -5.84 -6.19
N THR A 146 -7.05 -4.78 -6.19
CA THR A 146 -7.28 -3.95 -7.39
C THR A 146 -5.99 -3.27 -7.86
N ILE A 147 -5.16 -2.75 -6.94
CA ILE A 147 -3.84 -2.17 -7.28
C ILE A 147 -2.96 -3.20 -7.98
N PHE A 148 -2.86 -4.41 -7.42
CA PHE A 148 -2.09 -5.49 -8.03
C PHE A 148 -2.64 -5.88 -9.41
N GLN A 149 -3.96 -5.94 -9.58
CA GLN A 149 -4.58 -6.28 -10.87
C GLN A 149 -4.29 -5.23 -11.94
N VAL A 150 -4.41 -3.94 -11.60
CA VAL A 150 -4.10 -2.84 -12.53
C VAL A 150 -2.61 -2.86 -12.90
N GLY A 151 -1.72 -3.07 -11.92
CA GLY A 151 -0.29 -3.21 -12.15
C GLY A 151 0.04 -4.39 -13.07
N LEU A 152 -0.55 -5.56 -12.83
CA LEU A 152 -0.36 -6.75 -13.67
C LEU A 152 -0.81 -6.51 -15.10
N TYR A 153 -2.04 -6.00 -15.30
CA TYR A 153 -2.58 -5.72 -16.63
C TYR A 153 -1.69 -4.74 -17.41
N GLY A 154 -1.20 -3.69 -16.75
CA GLY A 154 -0.34 -2.69 -17.38
C GLY A 154 0.98 -3.27 -17.91
N PHE A 155 1.62 -4.18 -17.19
CA PHE A 155 2.84 -4.84 -17.66
C PHE A 155 2.55 -6.01 -18.63
N GLU A 156 1.47 -6.76 -18.44
CA GLU A 156 1.08 -7.86 -19.35
C GLU A 156 0.76 -7.32 -20.76
N SER A 157 0.15 -6.13 -20.89
CA SER A 157 -0.18 -5.54 -22.19
C SER A 157 1.04 -5.14 -23.04
N VAL A 158 2.23 -5.00 -22.43
CA VAL A 158 3.44 -4.60 -23.15
C VAL A 158 4.06 -5.76 -23.95
N GLY A 159 3.92 -7.00 -23.46
CA GLY A 159 4.38 -8.19 -24.18
C GLY A 159 5.90 -8.38 -24.30
N THR A 160 6.75 -7.55 -23.67
CA THR A 160 8.20 -7.71 -23.72
C THR A 160 8.72 -8.76 -22.72
N PRO A 161 9.86 -9.43 -22.96
CA PRO A 161 10.44 -10.38 -22.02
C PRO A 161 10.71 -9.76 -20.63
N LEU A 162 11.11 -8.49 -20.60
CA LEU A 162 11.35 -7.76 -19.36
C LEU A 162 10.04 -7.49 -18.60
N ALA A 163 8.97 -7.11 -19.31
CA ALA A 163 7.64 -6.94 -18.71
C ALA A 163 7.14 -8.26 -18.10
N GLN A 164 7.32 -9.38 -18.80
CA GLN A 164 6.93 -10.70 -18.27
C GLN A 164 7.70 -11.06 -16.99
N LYS A 165 8.99 -10.71 -16.89
CA LYS A 165 9.76 -10.86 -15.65
C LYS A 165 9.18 -10.03 -14.51
N VAL A 166 8.74 -8.80 -14.78
CA VAL A 166 8.09 -7.92 -13.79
C VAL A 166 6.74 -8.52 -13.36
N VAL A 167 5.94 -9.01 -14.30
CA VAL A 167 4.64 -9.67 -14.03
C VAL A 167 4.81 -10.85 -13.07
N VAL A 168 5.80 -11.72 -13.29
CA VAL A 168 6.10 -12.85 -12.39
C VAL A 168 6.41 -12.35 -10.98
N ARG A 169 7.22 -11.29 -10.86
CA ARG A 169 7.56 -10.72 -9.55
C ARG A 169 6.38 -10.04 -8.87
N ILE A 170 5.51 -9.35 -9.61
CA ILE A 170 4.26 -8.79 -9.07
C ILE A 170 3.34 -9.91 -8.58
N LYS A 171 3.22 -11.03 -9.31
CA LYS A 171 2.46 -12.21 -8.87
C LYS A 171 3.02 -12.80 -7.57
N MET A 172 4.35 -12.87 -7.42
CA MET A 172 5.00 -13.29 -6.18
C MET A 172 4.75 -12.32 -5.02
N LEU A 173 4.91 -11.00 -5.24
CA LEU A 173 4.62 -9.97 -4.24
C LEU A 173 3.17 -10.04 -3.76
N ARG A 174 2.22 -10.21 -4.69
CA ARG A 174 0.80 -10.39 -4.40
C ARG A 174 0.56 -11.61 -3.50
N LEU A 175 1.16 -12.75 -3.84
CA LEU A 175 1.01 -13.98 -3.06
C LEU A 175 1.56 -13.83 -1.64
N ILE A 176 2.79 -13.31 -1.52
CA ILE A 176 3.46 -13.07 -0.23
C ILE A 176 2.63 -12.12 0.63
N PHE A 177 2.11 -11.04 0.04
CA PHE A 177 1.27 -10.08 0.74
C PHE A 177 0.04 -10.75 1.34
N PHE A 178 -0.78 -11.43 0.53
CA PHE A 178 -2.04 -11.99 1.01
C PHE A 178 -1.83 -13.14 2.01
N ILE A 179 -0.82 -14.00 1.81
CA ILE A 179 -0.50 -15.07 2.77
C ILE A 179 -0.08 -14.45 4.11
N ALA A 180 0.95 -13.60 4.11
CA ALA A 180 1.49 -13.05 5.34
C ALA A 180 0.48 -12.15 6.07
N TRP A 181 -0.28 -11.33 5.33
CA TRP A 181 -1.28 -10.45 5.93
C TRP A 181 -2.46 -11.21 6.52
N THR A 182 -2.85 -12.35 5.93
CA THR A 182 -3.95 -13.19 6.45
C THR A 182 -3.51 -13.96 7.70
N MET A 183 -2.22 -14.24 7.85
CA MET A 183 -1.71 -14.87 9.08
C MET A 183 -1.95 -14.01 10.32
N PHE A 184 -1.87 -12.67 10.26
CA PHE A 184 -2.02 -11.83 11.46
C PHE A 184 -3.38 -11.97 12.17
N PRO A 185 -4.55 -11.81 11.51
CA PRO A 185 -5.84 -11.99 12.17
C PRO A 185 -6.07 -13.45 12.59
N ILE A 186 -5.60 -14.43 11.82
CA ILE A 186 -5.71 -15.85 12.18
C ILE A 186 -4.93 -16.14 13.45
N VAL A 187 -3.65 -15.74 13.51
CA VAL A 187 -2.78 -15.92 14.68
C VAL A 187 -3.37 -15.17 15.87
N TRP A 188 -3.88 -13.95 15.68
CA TRP A 188 -4.53 -13.19 16.76
C TRP A 188 -5.73 -13.96 17.34
N LEU A 189 -6.57 -14.52 16.46
CA LEU A 189 -7.75 -15.28 16.83
C LEU A 189 -7.39 -16.50 17.68
N ILE A 190 -6.41 -17.30 17.23
CA ILE A 190 -6.03 -18.54 17.94
C ILE A 190 -5.09 -18.32 19.12
N SER A 191 -4.41 -17.18 19.20
CA SER A 191 -3.49 -16.84 20.29
C SER A 191 -4.21 -16.52 21.61
N PRO A 192 -3.48 -16.34 22.73
CA PRO A 192 -4.08 -15.98 24.01
C PRO A 192 -4.88 -14.66 24.01
N THR A 193 -4.70 -13.79 23.01
CA THR A 193 -5.51 -12.56 22.89
C THR A 193 -6.94 -12.84 22.40
N GLY A 194 -7.11 -13.87 21.57
CA GLY A 194 -8.41 -14.30 21.04
C GLY A 194 -9.05 -15.39 21.89
N VAL A 195 -8.96 -16.63 21.41
CA VAL A 195 -9.57 -17.85 22.01
C VAL A 195 -8.58 -18.74 22.76
N CYS A 196 -7.30 -18.38 22.84
CA CYS A 196 -6.29 -19.08 23.65
C CYS A 196 -6.06 -20.57 23.27
N VAL A 197 -6.12 -20.88 21.97
CA VAL A 197 -5.85 -22.23 21.43
C VAL A 197 -4.37 -22.56 21.39
N ILE A 198 -3.51 -21.58 21.11
CA ILE A 198 -2.05 -21.77 21.03
C ILE A 198 -1.31 -21.03 22.16
N HIS A 199 -0.15 -21.54 22.53
CA HIS A 199 0.73 -20.92 23.52
C HIS A 199 1.42 -19.66 22.96
N GLU A 200 1.77 -18.70 23.82
CA GLU A 200 2.39 -17.42 23.43
C GLU A 200 3.74 -17.60 22.71
N ASN A 201 4.51 -18.63 23.07
CA ASN A 201 5.75 -18.97 22.36
C ASN A 201 5.49 -19.31 20.87
N VAL A 202 4.38 -20.03 20.59
CA VAL A 202 4.01 -20.40 19.23
C VAL A 202 3.48 -19.19 18.48
N SER A 203 2.63 -18.37 19.12
CA SER A 203 2.12 -17.13 18.52
C SER A 203 3.27 -16.18 18.15
N ALA A 204 4.28 -16.05 19.02
CA ALA A 204 5.46 -15.22 18.79
C ALA A 204 6.26 -15.67 17.55
N ILE A 205 6.46 -16.99 17.37
CA ILE A 205 7.14 -17.55 16.20
C ILE A 205 6.31 -17.32 14.93
N LEU A 206 4.99 -17.55 14.97
CA LEU A 206 4.11 -17.33 13.81
C LEU A 206 4.07 -15.86 13.38
N TYR A 207 4.04 -14.92 14.34
CA TYR A 207 4.15 -13.50 14.04
C TYR A 207 5.51 -13.12 13.45
N LEU A 208 6.59 -13.72 13.93
CA LEU A 208 7.95 -13.55 13.38
C LEU A 208 8.02 -14.03 11.92
N LEU A 209 7.44 -15.19 11.59
CA LEU A 209 7.37 -15.67 10.22
C LEU A 209 6.52 -14.75 9.32
N ALA A 210 5.37 -14.29 9.80
CA ALA A 210 4.50 -13.38 9.04
C ALA A 210 5.19 -12.03 8.76
N ASP A 211 5.85 -11.46 9.78
CA ASP A 211 6.64 -10.23 9.64
C ASP A 211 7.81 -10.43 8.66
N GLY A 212 8.49 -11.57 8.72
CA GLY A 212 9.58 -11.85 7.80
C GLY A 212 9.16 -11.96 6.35
N LEU A 213 8.00 -12.57 6.07
CA LEU A 213 7.44 -12.61 4.74
C LEU A 213 7.06 -11.21 4.24
N CYS A 214 6.31 -10.45 5.05
CA CYS A 214 5.71 -9.19 4.59
C CYS A 214 6.64 -7.97 4.67
N LYS A 215 7.68 -7.97 5.50
CA LYS A 215 8.63 -6.85 5.63
C LYS A 215 9.96 -7.14 4.94
N ASN A 216 10.59 -8.27 5.28
CA ASN A 216 11.92 -8.61 4.76
C ASN A 216 11.86 -9.15 3.34
N THR A 217 11.19 -10.30 3.14
CA THR A 217 11.10 -10.94 1.82
C THR A 217 10.40 -10.02 0.81
N TYR A 218 9.25 -9.45 1.19
CA TYR A 218 8.54 -8.48 0.35
C TYR A 218 9.43 -7.27 0.02
N GLY A 219 10.11 -6.68 1.01
CA GLY A 219 10.97 -5.51 0.82
C GLY A 219 12.13 -5.75 -0.16
N VAL A 220 12.78 -6.92 -0.08
CA VAL A 220 13.86 -7.30 -1.00
C VAL A 220 13.35 -7.53 -2.43
N ILE A 221 12.22 -8.23 -2.59
CA ILE A 221 11.62 -8.45 -3.92
C ILE A 221 11.15 -7.12 -4.51
N LEU A 222 10.52 -6.26 -3.70
CA LEU A 222 10.06 -4.94 -4.13
C LEU A 222 11.24 -4.07 -4.59
N TRP A 223 12.29 -3.95 -3.78
CA TRP A 223 13.49 -3.17 -4.13
C TRP A 223 14.16 -3.71 -5.39
N SER A 224 14.38 -5.03 -5.47
CA SER A 224 15.05 -5.65 -6.63
C SER A 224 14.23 -5.57 -7.91
N THR A 225 12.90 -5.42 -7.82
CA THR A 225 12.01 -5.19 -8.97
C THR A 225 12.01 -3.71 -9.36
N ALA A 226 11.71 -2.82 -8.41
CA ALA A 226 11.61 -1.40 -8.67
C ALA A 226 12.95 -0.81 -9.16
N TRP A 227 14.05 -1.05 -8.43
CA TRP A 227 15.35 -0.44 -8.76
C TRP A 227 16.26 -1.34 -9.60
N GLY A 228 16.10 -2.66 -9.48
CA GLY A 228 16.90 -3.61 -10.28
C GLY A 228 16.37 -3.81 -11.70
N VAL A 229 15.10 -3.51 -11.96
CA VAL A 229 14.47 -3.72 -13.28
C VAL A 229 13.84 -2.44 -13.84
N LEU A 230 13.17 -1.64 -13.01
CA LEU A 230 12.30 -0.54 -13.45
C LEU A 230 12.86 0.87 -13.16
N GLU A 231 14.14 0.99 -12.79
CA GLU A 231 14.80 2.28 -12.48
C GLU A 231 14.10 3.15 -11.42
N GLY A 232 13.29 2.53 -10.55
CA GLY A 232 12.60 3.18 -9.43
C GLY A 232 11.17 3.64 -9.72
N LYS A 233 10.61 3.41 -10.91
CA LYS A 233 9.22 3.80 -11.25
C LYS A 233 8.41 2.63 -11.80
N TRP A 234 7.17 2.49 -11.34
CA TRP A 234 6.23 1.49 -11.84
C TRP A 234 5.55 1.97 -13.12
N ASP A 235 6.33 2.21 -14.18
CA ASP A 235 5.83 2.69 -15.46
C ASP A 235 6.17 1.69 -16.58
N PRO A 236 5.17 1.03 -17.18
CA PRO A 236 5.39 0.14 -18.31
C PRO A 236 6.06 0.83 -19.51
N ALA A 237 5.86 2.14 -19.69
CA ALA A 237 6.47 2.92 -20.78
C ALA A 237 7.96 3.22 -20.56
N CYS A 238 8.45 3.02 -19.33
CA CYS A 238 9.85 3.23 -18.98
C CYS A 238 10.71 1.96 -19.16
N LEU A 239 10.16 0.89 -19.73
CA LEU A 239 10.91 -0.35 -19.92
C LEU A 239 12.04 -0.17 -20.96
N PRO A 240 13.29 -0.52 -20.64
CA PRO A 240 14.40 -0.42 -21.59
C PRO A 240 14.16 -1.30 -22.82
N GLY A 241 14.37 -0.73 -24.01
CA GLY A 241 14.15 -1.40 -25.29
C GLY A 241 12.81 -1.12 -25.96
N GLN A 242 11.91 -0.35 -25.33
CA GLN A 242 10.87 0.33 -26.11
C GLN A 242 11.50 1.53 -26.80
N GLU A 243 11.45 1.55 -28.14
CA GLU A 243 11.57 2.80 -28.88
C GLU A 243 10.52 3.73 -28.29
N LYS A 244 10.97 4.83 -27.67
CA LYS A 244 10.05 5.90 -27.33
C LYS A 244 9.34 6.22 -28.64
N PRO A 245 7.99 6.20 -28.70
CA PRO A 245 7.31 6.66 -29.89
C PRO A 245 7.94 8.00 -30.21
N GLU A 246 8.63 8.06 -31.35
CA GLU A 246 9.23 9.27 -31.85
C GLU A 246 8.09 10.28 -31.76
N ALA A 247 8.30 11.34 -30.98
CA ALA A 247 7.26 12.33 -30.78
C ALA A 247 7.13 13.04 -32.13
N ASP A 248 6.40 12.42 -33.05
CA ASP A 248 5.90 12.99 -34.27
C ASP A 248 4.98 14.11 -33.80
N ASP A 249 5.58 15.26 -33.52
CA ASP A 249 4.89 16.54 -33.53
C ASP A 249 4.39 16.71 -34.97
N PRO A 250 3.11 16.41 -35.26
CA PRO A 250 2.59 16.52 -36.62
C PRO A 250 2.51 17.98 -37.06
N PHE A 251 2.86 18.92 -36.17
CA PHE A 251 2.88 20.35 -36.44
C PHE A 251 4.28 20.93 -36.61
N GLY A 252 5.36 20.16 -36.41
CA GLY A 252 6.73 20.65 -36.59
C GLY A 252 6.97 22.03 -35.98
N LEU A 253 6.30 22.32 -34.86
CA LEU A 253 6.41 23.63 -34.21
C LEU A 253 7.66 23.58 -33.36
N ASN A 254 8.78 23.89 -34.02
CA ASN A 254 10.04 24.33 -33.44
C ASN A 254 9.81 25.48 -32.44
N HIS A 255 9.28 25.18 -31.26
CA HIS A 255 9.05 26.15 -30.18
C HIS A 255 10.32 26.42 -29.37
N GLU A 256 11.45 25.82 -29.73
CA GLU A 256 12.69 25.89 -28.95
C GLU A 256 13.52 27.17 -29.16
N LYS A 257 13.05 28.15 -29.96
CA LYS A 257 13.81 29.42 -30.12
C LYS A 257 13.20 30.66 -29.50
N ASN A 258 11.97 30.60 -28.98
CA ASN A 258 11.32 31.77 -28.34
C ASN A 258 10.54 31.39 -27.07
N ALA A 259 11.08 30.49 -26.24
CA ALA A 259 10.57 30.35 -24.88
C ALA A 259 10.86 31.67 -24.13
N PRO A 260 9.84 32.38 -23.61
CA PRO A 260 10.08 33.54 -22.76
C PRO A 260 10.94 33.10 -21.57
N PRO A 261 11.81 33.99 -21.04
CA PRO A 261 12.75 33.64 -19.98
C PRO A 261 12.02 32.90 -18.85
N ASN A 262 12.54 31.72 -18.50
CA ASN A 262 11.99 30.89 -17.45
C ASN A 262 11.93 31.71 -16.15
N ASP A 263 10.72 32.08 -15.72
CA ASP A 263 10.42 32.63 -14.39
C ASP A 263 10.57 31.55 -13.30
N GLU A 264 11.71 30.87 -13.28
CA GLU A 264 12.07 29.94 -12.22
C GLU A 264 12.71 30.70 -11.07
N VAL A 265 11.95 30.83 -9.99
CA VAL A 265 12.46 31.39 -8.74
C VAL A 265 13.23 30.27 -8.04
N ASN A 266 14.56 30.35 -8.15
CA ASN A 266 15.47 29.45 -7.44
C ASN A 266 15.50 29.79 -5.95
N ILE A 267 15.02 28.89 -5.11
CA ILE A 267 15.12 29.02 -3.66
C ILE A 267 16.53 28.58 -3.27
N ARG A 268 17.36 29.55 -2.83
CA ARG A 268 18.71 29.30 -2.32
C ARG A 268 18.74 29.37 -0.80
N MET A 269 19.36 28.38 -0.16
CA MET A 269 19.79 28.49 1.24
C MET A 269 21.27 28.12 1.29
N PHE A 270 22.06 28.91 2.01
CA PHE A 270 23.52 28.74 2.14
C PHE A 270 24.26 28.64 0.78
N GLY A 271 23.85 29.43 -0.20
CA GLY A 271 24.49 29.50 -1.50
C GLY A 271 24.24 28.31 -2.43
N ARG A 272 23.43 27.31 -2.02
CA ARG A 272 23.00 26.19 -2.87
C ARG A 272 21.51 26.30 -3.19
N VAL A 273 21.14 25.96 -4.43
CA VAL A 273 19.75 25.89 -4.87
C VAL A 273 19.14 24.61 -4.31
N ILE A 274 18.06 24.73 -3.55
CA ILE A 274 17.41 23.62 -2.82
C ILE A 274 16.08 23.24 -3.48
N GLY A 275 15.52 24.15 -4.28
CA GLY A 275 14.36 23.90 -5.12
C GLY A 275 14.18 25.02 -6.12
N SER A 276 13.63 24.67 -7.28
CA SER A 276 13.11 25.63 -8.26
C SER A 276 11.60 25.57 -8.16
N VAL A 277 10.95 26.69 -7.90
CA VAL A 277 9.49 26.79 -7.93
C VAL A 277 9.12 27.43 -9.26
N ARG A 278 8.55 26.62 -10.15
CA ARG A 278 7.95 27.10 -11.40
C ARG A 278 6.67 27.84 -11.04
N LYS A 279 6.56 29.13 -11.38
CA LYS A 279 5.27 29.86 -11.22
C LYS A 279 4.20 29.10 -12.01
N SER A 280 3.27 28.47 -11.28
CA SER A 280 2.10 27.83 -11.88
C SER A 280 1.27 28.90 -12.60
N LYS A 281 1.35 28.97 -13.93
CA LYS A 281 0.30 29.63 -14.72
C LYS A 281 -1.01 28.90 -14.39
N ARG A 282 -1.89 29.60 -13.67
CA ARG A 282 -3.26 29.19 -13.36
C ARG A 282 -3.84 28.54 -14.62
N ARG A 283 -4.06 27.21 -14.60
CA ARG A 283 -4.67 26.49 -15.73
C ARG A 283 -5.91 27.25 -16.14
N GLN A 284 -5.97 27.70 -17.40
CA GLN A 284 -7.23 28.15 -17.96
C GLN A 284 -8.22 27.00 -17.83
N LYS A 285 -9.33 27.29 -17.16
CA LYS A 285 -10.48 26.40 -17.02
C LYS A 285 -11.01 26.18 -18.44
N TRP A 286 -10.85 24.96 -18.96
CA TRP A 286 -11.55 24.55 -20.17
C TRP A 286 -13.04 24.45 -19.79
N GLU A 287 -13.77 25.53 -20.02
CA GLU A 287 -15.23 25.48 -20.05
C GLU A 287 -15.60 24.79 -21.37
N LEU A 288 -15.98 23.51 -21.27
CA LEU A 288 -16.70 22.82 -22.33
C LEU A 288 -18.01 23.58 -22.55
N ALA A 289 -18.08 24.32 -23.66
CA ALA A 289 -19.34 24.82 -24.19
C ALA A 289 -20.29 23.64 -24.43
N PRO A 290 -21.54 23.68 -23.96
CA PRO A 290 -22.52 22.64 -24.25
C PRO A 290 -22.90 22.74 -25.73
N ALA A 291 -22.38 21.83 -26.55
CA ALA A 291 -22.87 21.61 -27.90
C ALA A 291 -24.24 20.93 -27.82
N HIS A 292 -25.27 21.64 -28.31
CA HIS A 292 -26.51 21.13 -28.91
C HIS A 292 -27.02 19.77 -28.42
N LEU A 293 -27.88 19.81 -27.40
CA LEU A 293 -28.84 18.74 -27.11
C LEU A 293 -30.27 19.32 -26.98
N GLU A 294 -30.61 20.26 -27.86
CA GLU A 294 -32.00 20.61 -28.17
C GLU A 294 -32.26 20.07 -29.57
N ASP A 295 -33.04 18.98 -29.67
CA ASP A 295 -33.85 18.63 -30.87
C ASP A 295 -34.53 17.24 -30.83
N ARG A 296 -34.57 16.54 -29.68
CA ARG A 296 -35.23 15.22 -29.62
C ARG A 296 -36.18 14.97 -28.47
N ILE A 297 -37.02 15.94 -28.09
CA ILE A 297 -38.28 15.64 -27.39
C ILE A 297 -39.36 16.64 -27.82
N ARG A 298 -39.94 16.41 -29.01
CA ARG A 298 -41.27 16.88 -29.39
C ARG A 298 -41.89 15.78 -30.24
N LEU A 299 -42.89 15.10 -29.66
CA LEU A 299 -44.07 14.49 -30.30
C LEU A 299 -44.60 13.38 -29.38
N SER A 300 -45.57 13.74 -28.54
CA SER A 300 -46.79 12.96 -28.25
C SER A 300 -47.61 13.76 -27.24
N ASP A 301 -48.45 14.62 -27.79
CA ASP A 301 -49.65 15.12 -27.12
C ASP A 301 -50.73 14.03 -27.28
N GLU A 302 -51.29 13.55 -26.16
CA GLU A 302 -52.63 12.97 -26.00
C GLU A 302 -52.83 12.85 -24.47
N GLU A 303 -53.41 13.87 -23.83
CA GLU A 303 -54.86 14.06 -23.58
C GLU A 303 -55.34 13.36 -22.29
N SER A 304 -56.18 14.07 -21.53
CA SER A 304 -56.86 13.72 -20.26
C SER A 304 -56.06 13.91 -18.96
N ASP A 305 -56.61 14.34 -17.85
CA ASP A 305 -57.76 15.20 -17.53
C ASP A 305 -57.60 15.54 -16.03
N ASP A 306 -58.06 16.73 -15.66
CA ASP A 306 -58.58 17.19 -14.38
C ASP A 306 -57.87 17.03 -13.01
N SER A 307 -58.14 18.04 -12.18
CA SER A 307 -58.12 18.11 -10.71
C SER A 307 -56.83 18.55 -9.95
N ARG A 308 -56.69 19.88 -9.89
CA ARG A 308 -56.10 20.64 -8.76
C ARG A 308 -56.85 20.33 -7.44
N PRO A 309 -56.25 20.49 -6.24
CA PRO A 309 -56.02 21.85 -5.72
C PRO A 309 -54.78 22.11 -4.84
N LYS A 310 -54.50 23.41 -4.83
CA LYS A 310 -53.48 24.18 -4.09
C LYS A 310 -53.48 23.89 -2.59
N ARG A 311 -52.30 23.76 -1.98
CA ARG A 311 -52.12 23.90 -0.53
C ARG A 311 -51.05 24.94 -0.16
N LYS A 312 -51.37 25.63 0.93
CA LYS A 312 -51.00 26.99 1.32
C LYS A 312 -49.62 27.14 1.95
N LYS A 313 -49.07 28.35 1.79
CA LYS A 313 -48.04 29.01 2.62
C LYS A 313 -48.41 29.04 4.11
N LYS A 314 -47.42 28.85 4.98
CA LYS A 314 -47.19 29.39 6.35
C LYS A 314 -45.80 28.83 6.76
N GLY A 315 -44.81 29.53 7.29
CA GLY A 315 -44.79 30.69 8.18
C GLY A 315 -43.90 30.32 9.38
N ASP A 316 -43.10 31.28 9.85
CA ASP A 316 -42.36 31.34 11.13
C ASP A 316 -41.00 30.60 11.22
N ALA A 317 -39.85 31.27 11.34
CA ALA A 317 -39.35 32.25 12.34
C ALA A 317 -38.90 31.58 13.66
N ARG A 318 -37.58 31.68 13.94
CA ARG A 318 -36.82 31.59 15.22
C ARG A 318 -35.36 31.35 14.82
N ASP A 319 -34.46 32.33 14.74
CA ASP A 319 -33.96 33.24 15.77
C ASP A 319 -33.54 32.53 17.07
N TYR A 320 -32.26 32.15 17.15
CA TYR A 320 -31.53 32.02 18.41
C TYR A 320 -30.10 32.53 18.25
N ARG A 321 -29.98 33.80 18.59
CA ARG A 321 -28.77 34.53 18.95
C ARG A 321 -28.26 34.03 20.30
N ARG A 322 -27.01 33.60 20.42
CA ARG A 322 -26.30 33.61 21.71
C ARG A 322 -24.85 34.08 21.52
N LYS A 323 -24.62 35.31 21.99
CA LYS A 323 -23.31 35.94 22.17
C LYS A 323 -22.76 35.63 23.57
N HIS A 324 -21.44 35.84 23.69
CA HIS A 324 -20.65 36.16 24.89
C HIS A 324 -20.30 35.03 25.87
N ARG A 325 -19.01 34.72 25.93
CA ARG A 325 -18.20 34.88 27.14
C ARG A 325 -16.77 35.28 26.77
N GLY A 326 -16.36 36.44 27.27
CA GLY A 326 -14.95 36.83 27.44
C GLY A 326 -14.51 36.64 28.89
N GLY A 327 -13.23 36.89 29.12
CA GLY A 327 -12.47 36.76 30.38
C GLY A 327 -11.08 36.26 30.00
N ALA A 328 -10.04 37.07 29.77
CA ALA A 328 -9.41 38.14 30.57
C ALA A 328 -8.61 37.58 31.76
N ASP A 329 -7.31 37.94 31.75
CA ASP A 329 -6.40 38.18 32.89
C ASP A 329 -5.83 36.92 33.59
N ASP A 330 -4.56 36.81 34.02
CA ASP A 330 -3.38 37.69 34.08
C ASP A 330 -2.15 36.83 34.52
N ASP A 331 -0.97 37.47 34.55
CA ASP A 331 0.23 37.19 35.38
C ASP A 331 1.42 36.34 34.85
N ASP A 332 2.34 37.05 34.20
CA ASP A 332 3.76 37.27 34.54
C ASP A 332 4.51 36.34 35.54
N HIS A 333 5.73 35.90 35.16
CA HIS A 333 7.03 36.47 35.59
C HIS A 333 8.24 35.49 35.53
N HIS A 334 9.41 36.07 35.18
CA HIS A 334 10.82 35.69 35.47
C HIS A 334 11.46 34.52 34.67
N SER A 335 12.39 34.73 33.71
CA SER A 335 13.72 35.39 33.68
C SER A 335 14.90 34.53 34.16
N SER A 336 15.88 34.31 33.27
CA SER A 336 17.36 34.28 33.45
C SER A 336 17.97 33.35 32.38
N GLU A 337 18.59 33.88 31.33
CA GLU A 337 20.02 34.26 31.26
C GLU A 337 21.00 33.13 31.60
N SER A 338 21.73 32.65 30.59
CA SER A 338 23.20 32.70 30.60
C SER A 338 23.77 32.42 29.21
N GLU A 339 24.56 33.39 28.76
CA GLU A 339 25.44 33.38 27.61
C GLU A 339 26.70 32.51 27.83
N SER A 340 27.52 32.46 26.77
CA SER A 340 28.96 32.12 26.68
C SER A 340 29.25 30.68 26.20
N GLU A 341 30.25 30.40 25.37
CA GLU A 341 31.24 31.22 24.67
C GLU A 341 31.93 30.40 23.56
N LYS A 342 32.66 31.13 22.72
CA LYS A 342 33.44 30.78 21.52
C LYS A 342 34.48 29.65 21.67
N LYS A 343 34.77 28.93 20.58
CA LYS A 343 36.10 28.77 19.92
C LYS A 343 35.99 27.77 18.74
N ASN A 344 36.17 28.13 17.46
CA ASN A 344 37.34 28.56 16.67
C ASN A 344 38.28 27.43 16.19
N LYS A 345 38.45 27.38 14.85
CA LYS A 345 39.57 26.89 14.01
C LYS A 345 39.81 25.39 13.80
N GLY A 346 39.88 25.02 12.50
CA GLY A 346 40.57 23.80 12.05
C GLY A 346 40.51 23.51 10.54
N LYS A 347 41.16 24.32 9.71
CA LYS A 347 41.47 24.01 8.29
C LYS A 347 42.33 22.73 8.19
N LYS A 348 42.07 21.85 7.21
CA LYS A 348 43.15 21.18 6.46
C LYS A 348 42.70 20.70 5.06
N LYS A 349 43.44 21.19 4.06
CA LYS A 349 43.51 20.75 2.66
C LYS A 349 44.23 19.39 2.56
N LYS A 350 43.91 18.60 1.53
CA LYS A 350 44.82 17.90 0.56
C LYS A 350 43.91 17.09 -0.39
N SER A 351 43.85 17.28 -1.71
CA SER A 351 44.88 17.21 -2.78
C SER A 351 45.40 15.79 -3.06
N GLY A 352 45.09 15.29 -4.27
CA GLY A 352 45.66 14.13 -4.97
C GLY A 352 44.57 13.52 -5.85
N LYS A 353 44.47 13.69 -7.19
CA LYS A 353 45.41 13.73 -8.33
C LYS A 353 46.11 12.39 -8.58
N GLY A 354 45.74 11.76 -9.70
CA GLY A 354 46.35 10.57 -10.32
C GLY A 354 45.30 9.48 -10.55
N LYS A 355 45.21 8.79 -11.69
CA LYS A 355 46.04 8.74 -12.90
C LYS A 355 45.25 7.92 -13.95
N LYS A 356 45.40 8.27 -15.22
CA LYS A 356 45.01 7.49 -16.41
C LYS A 356 45.49 6.03 -16.34
N LYS A 357 44.74 5.12 -16.97
CA LYS A 357 45.32 4.17 -17.92
C LYS A 357 44.27 3.66 -18.92
N ASP A 358 44.66 3.76 -20.18
CA ASP A 358 44.07 3.19 -21.38
C ASP A 358 44.38 1.68 -21.47
N ASP A 359 43.55 0.94 -22.22
CA ASP A 359 43.82 -0.24 -23.06
C ASP A 359 42.54 -1.10 -23.16
N SER A 360 41.84 -1.16 -24.30
CA SER A 360 42.16 -1.84 -25.57
C SER A 360 41.86 -3.34 -25.54
N GLY A 361 41.11 -3.82 -26.54
CA GLY A 361 41.21 -5.20 -27.00
C GLY A 361 39.91 -6.00 -27.18
N SER A 362 39.79 -6.54 -28.40
CA SER A 362 39.07 -7.72 -28.88
C SER A 362 37.56 -7.65 -29.12
N GLU A 363 37.26 -7.38 -30.40
CA GLU A 363 36.27 -8.06 -31.23
C GLU A 363 36.36 -9.59 -31.08
N ASP A 364 35.22 -10.26 -31.02
CA ASP A 364 35.07 -11.65 -31.43
C ASP A 364 33.67 -11.81 -32.05
N ASP A 365 33.69 -12.06 -33.36
CA ASP A 365 32.56 -12.41 -34.20
C ASP A 365 32.05 -13.81 -33.85
N LEU A 366 30.75 -13.94 -33.60
CA LEU A 366 30.05 -15.23 -33.58
C LEU A 366 28.72 -15.11 -34.34
N GLU A 367 28.79 -15.42 -35.64
CA GLU A 367 27.67 -15.89 -36.44
C GLU A 367 27.20 -17.27 -35.94
N VAL A 368 25.98 -17.41 -35.44
CA VAL A 368 25.24 -18.70 -35.50
C VAL A 368 23.71 -18.46 -35.53
N GLY A 369 23.07 -18.92 -36.61
CA GLY A 369 21.85 -19.75 -36.50
C GLY A 369 20.47 -19.07 -36.52
N ASN A 370 20.02 -18.67 -37.71
CA ASN A 370 18.62 -18.30 -37.96
C ASN A 370 17.72 -19.57 -38.04
N GLY A 371 17.08 -19.93 -36.92
CA GLY A 371 16.19 -21.10 -36.79
C GLY A 371 14.71 -20.73 -36.75
N LYS A 372 13.95 -21.14 -37.78
CA LYS A 372 12.49 -21.05 -37.89
C LYS A 372 11.78 -21.76 -36.72
N ALA A 373 11.05 -21.01 -35.89
CA ALA A 373 10.01 -21.55 -35.01
C ALA A 373 8.91 -20.50 -34.75
N LYS A 374 7.82 -20.51 -35.53
CA LYS A 374 6.67 -19.60 -35.32
C LYS A 374 5.28 -20.22 -35.61
N ASN A 375 5.13 -21.55 -35.55
CA ASN A 375 3.82 -22.20 -35.76
C ASN A 375 3.29 -23.01 -34.56
N GLY A 376 4.03 -23.15 -33.45
CA GLY A 376 3.57 -23.90 -32.26
C GLY A 376 2.52 -23.15 -31.42
N ASP A 377 2.76 -21.88 -31.14
CA ASP A 377 1.99 -21.14 -30.12
C ASP A 377 0.53 -20.85 -30.52
N LYS A 378 0.22 -20.83 -31.83
CA LYS A 378 -1.16 -20.65 -32.31
C LYS A 378 -2.01 -21.90 -32.11
N GLN A 379 -1.40 -23.09 -32.13
CA GLN A 379 -2.11 -24.35 -31.92
C GLN A 379 -2.54 -24.47 -30.45
N GLU A 380 -1.61 -24.17 -29.54
CA GLU A 380 -1.83 -24.27 -28.09
C GLU A 380 -2.91 -23.29 -27.60
N PHE A 381 -2.95 -22.07 -28.18
CA PHE A 381 -3.99 -21.08 -27.86
C PHE A 381 -5.39 -21.50 -28.35
N ASN A 382 -5.48 -22.24 -29.46
CA ASN A 382 -6.75 -22.75 -29.96
C ASN A 382 -7.30 -23.91 -29.11
N ASP A 383 -6.41 -24.76 -28.58
CA ASP A 383 -6.79 -25.87 -27.72
C ASP A 383 -7.30 -25.41 -26.35
N ILE A 384 -6.66 -24.38 -25.76
CA ILE A 384 -7.12 -23.75 -24.50
C ILE A 384 -8.52 -23.14 -24.66
N ASN A 385 -8.78 -22.46 -25.78
CA ASN A 385 -10.10 -21.88 -26.06
C ASN A 385 -11.19 -22.95 -26.25
N LYS A 386 -10.83 -24.12 -26.78
CA LYS A 386 -11.76 -25.26 -26.94
C LYS A 386 -12.14 -25.86 -25.60
N ILE A 387 -11.19 -25.98 -24.66
CA ILE A 387 -11.42 -26.46 -23.30
C ILE A 387 -12.32 -25.50 -22.50
N LEU A 388 -12.06 -24.19 -22.58
CA LEU A 388 -12.89 -23.18 -21.90
C LEU A 388 -14.35 -23.17 -22.40
N ARG A 389 -14.58 -23.39 -23.70
CA ARG A 389 -15.93 -23.53 -24.26
C ARG A 389 -16.63 -24.83 -23.84
N ALA A 390 -15.89 -25.89 -23.53
CA ALA A 390 -16.45 -27.12 -23.00
C ALA A 390 -16.85 -26.96 -21.52
N MET A 391 -16.00 -26.31 -20.70
CA MET A 391 -16.30 -26.03 -19.30
C MET A 391 -17.52 -25.10 -19.15
N LYS A 392 -17.63 -24.07 -20.00
CA LYS A 392 -18.78 -23.15 -19.96
C LYS A 392 -20.11 -23.82 -20.33
N ARG A 393 -20.08 -24.85 -21.19
CA ARG A 393 -21.27 -25.66 -21.51
C ARG A 393 -21.69 -26.56 -20.35
N ASN A 394 -20.75 -27.16 -19.64
CA ASN A 394 -21.04 -28.02 -18.50
C ASN A 394 -21.48 -27.24 -17.24
N ALA A 395 -21.07 -25.97 -17.10
CA ALA A 395 -21.53 -25.11 -16.01
C ALA A 395 -23.02 -24.72 -16.16
N GLY A 396 -23.53 -24.60 -17.39
CA GLY A 396 -24.94 -24.31 -17.65
C GLY A 396 -25.88 -25.45 -17.26
N THR A 397 -25.46 -26.70 -17.49
CA THR A 397 -26.27 -27.90 -17.18
C THR A 397 -26.31 -28.25 -15.69
N LEU A 398 -25.34 -27.78 -14.89
CA LEU A 398 -25.36 -27.96 -13.43
C LEU A 398 -26.31 -26.98 -12.73
N SER A 399 -26.57 -25.80 -13.31
CA SER A 399 -27.48 -24.81 -12.74
C SER A 399 -28.97 -25.18 -12.87
N GLU A 400 -29.34 -26.02 -13.85
CA GLU A 400 -30.72 -26.50 -13.99
C GLU A 400 -31.05 -27.67 -13.06
N LYS A 401 -30.04 -28.43 -12.60
CA LYS A 401 -30.25 -29.56 -11.70
C LYS A 401 -30.36 -29.18 -10.21
N SER A 402 -29.90 -27.99 -9.82
CA SER A 402 -29.96 -27.55 -8.42
C SER A 402 -31.28 -26.85 -8.04
N HIS A 403 -32.30 -26.88 -8.89
CA HIS A 403 -33.62 -26.33 -8.59
C HIS A 403 -34.73 -27.39 -8.47
N SER A 404 -34.42 -28.68 -8.63
CA SER A 404 -35.40 -29.77 -8.48
C SER A 404 -35.40 -30.48 -7.13
N ASP A 405 -34.36 -30.32 -6.30
CA ASP A 405 -34.14 -31.23 -5.15
C ASP A 405 -34.44 -30.63 -3.76
N ASP A 406 -34.90 -29.37 -3.67
CA ASP A 406 -35.12 -28.68 -2.38
C ASP A 406 -36.53 -28.90 -1.75
N SER A 407 -37.25 -29.95 -2.11
CA SER A 407 -38.62 -30.21 -1.58
C SER A 407 -38.80 -31.41 -0.66
N GLU A 408 -37.75 -32.19 -0.34
CA GLU A 408 -37.85 -33.30 0.62
C GLU A 408 -36.71 -33.28 1.64
N GLY A 409 -36.99 -32.82 2.87
CA GLY A 409 -36.00 -32.96 3.96
C GLY A 409 -36.19 -32.08 5.19
N LYS A 410 -37.40 -31.99 5.75
CA LYS A 410 -37.62 -31.46 7.11
C LYS A 410 -38.00 -32.61 8.04
N ARG A 411 -37.05 -33.10 8.85
CA ARG A 411 -37.27 -33.69 10.18
C ARG A 411 -35.94 -34.06 10.86
N GLU A 412 -35.88 -33.76 12.16
CA GLU A 412 -34.89 -34.22 13.18
C GLU A 412 -33.49 -33.57 13.06
N SER A 413 -32.79 -33.13 14.10
CA SER A 413 -32.86 -33.35 15.55
C SER A 413 -32.18 -32.18 16.26
N ALA A 414 -32.67 -31.87 17.46
CA ALA A 414 -32.01 -31.02 18.45
C ALA A 414 -30.89 -31.79 19.17
N ASP A 415 -30.18 -31.07 20.05
CA ASP A 415 -29.23 -31.51 21.10
C ASP A 415 -27.73 -31.65 20.75
N HIS A 416 -26.94 -30.65 21.19
CA HIS A 416 -25.73 -30.74 22.04
C HIS A 416 -25.00 -29.38 22.04
N SER A 417 -25.09 -28.56 23.10
CA SER A 417 -24.30 -28.53 24.35
C SER A 417 -22.81 -28.18 24.21
N MET A 418 -22.45 -27.01 24.79
CA MET A 418 -21.20 -26.63 25.45
C MET A 418 -19.85 -26.78 24.73
N CYS A 419 -19.22 -25.62 24.46
CA CYS A 419 -17.83 -25.29 24.79
C CYS A 419 -17.66 -23.77 24.79
#